data_AF-A0A925I485-F1
#
_entry.id   AF-A0A925I485-F1
#
_cell.length_a   1.000
_cell.length_b   1.000
_cell.length_c   1.000
_cell.angle_alpha   90.00
_cell.angle_beta   90.00
_cell.angle_gamma   90.00
#
_symmetry.space_group_name_H-M   'P 1'
#
loop_
_entity.id
_entity.type
_entity.pdbx_description
1 polymer ?
#
loop_
_entity_poly.entity_id
_entity_poly.type
_entity_poly.pdbx_seq_one_letter_code
_entity_poly.pdbx_strand_id
1 'polypeptide(L)'
;MHCLELVKPDGRALTLYSRAPIVEVGAAPSPFPEPQGANPHLRWHPLRGEWIAYAAYRQDRTYLPPAEFNPLAVTTDASHPTELPAGEYDVAVFDNRFPSLTPEAHDAPHLVVPSAPAFGRCEVVVFTRDPHSSLGALALGHIELLLQVWAERTARCAADPAISYVLPFENRGAAVGVTLHHPHGQIYAYPFVPPVPQRMLAQEAAFFARHGAALRVDLARRAAARGERVLYRGAHA
;
A
#
# COMPACT_ATOMS: atom_id res chain seq x y z
N MET A 1 -14.16 8.38 11.66
CA MET A 1 -13.98 7.45 10.51
C MET A 1 -15.02 6.35 10.61
N HIS A 2 -15.92 6.27 9.63
CA HIS A 2 -16.80 5.12 9.43
C HIS A 2 -16.14 4.14 8.48
N CYS A 3 -16.38 2.84 8.66
CA CYS A 3 -15.88 1.82 7.76
C CYS A 3 -16.93 0.74 7.48
N LEU A 4 -16.84 0.13 6.32
CA LEU A 4 -17.66 -0.99 5.90
C LEU A 4 -16.78 -2.04 5.23
N GLU A 5 -16.82 -3.25 5.75
CA GLU A 5 -16.07 -4.39 5.22
C GLU A 5 -16.95 -5.22 4.29
N LEU A 6 -16.39 -5.60 3.15
CA LEU A 6 -17.03 -6.36 2.10
C LEU A 6 -16.06 -7.43 1.60
N VAL A 7 -16.61 -8.48 1.01
CA VAL A 7 -15.84 -9.51 0.31
C VAL A 7 -16.22 -9.47 -1.16
N LYS A 8 -15.21 -9.42 -2.02
CA LYS A 8 -15.38 -9.41 -3.47
C LYS A 8 -15.73 -10.81 -3.98
N PRO A 9 -16.37 -10.95 -5.16
CA PRO A 9 -16.68 -12.24 -5.76
C PRO A 9 -15.46 -13.17 -5.93
N ASP A 10 -14.27 -12.59 -6.15
CA ASP A 10 -13.00 -13.33 -6.28
C ASP A 10 -12.32 -13.62 -4.93
N GLY A 11 -13.02 -13.42 -3.81
CA GLY A 11 -12.56 -13.73 -2.44
C GLY A 11 -11.69 -12.65 -1.79
N ARG A 12 -11.26 -11.63 -2.53
CA ARG A 12 -10.43 -10.54 -1.99
C ARG A 12 -11.22 -9.65 -1.02
N ALA A 13 -10.55 -9.17 0.02
CA ALA A 13 -11.16 -8.23 0.96
C ALA A 13 -11.29 -6.83 0.32
N LEU A 14 -12.36 -6.12 0.67
CA LEU A 14 -12.59 -4.72 0.37
C LEU A 14 -13.06 -4.01 1.64
N THR A 15 -12.48 -2.87 1.96
CA THR A 15 -12.93 -1.99 3.05
C THR A 15 -13.15 -0.59 2.51
N LEU A 16 -14.35 -0.07 2.71
CA LEU A 16 -14.73 1.31 2.38
C LEU A 16 -14.63 2.17 3.63
N TYR A 17 -14.14 3.39 3.49
CA TYR A 17 -14.00 4.36 4.58
C TYR A 17 -14.65 5.68 4.21
N SER A 18 -15.27 6.33 5.19
CA SER A 18 -15.85 7.66 5.00
C SER A 18 -15.83 8.51 6.26
N ARG A 19 -15.87 9.83 6.06
CA ARG A 19 -16.10 10.85 7.08
C ARG A 19 -17.56 10.88 7.54
N ALA A 20 -18.49 10.43 6.70
CA ALA A 20 -19.91 10.31 7.02
C ALA A 20 -20.31 8.81 7.16
N PRO A 21 -21.44 8.49 7.80
CA PRO A 21 -21.97 7.13 7.81
C PRO A 21 -22.16 6.57 6.40
N ILE A 22 -21.70 5.33 6.18
CA ILE A 22 -21.92 4.60 4.92
C ILE A 22 -23.26 3.90 5.03
N VAL A 23 -24.27 4.35 4.27
CA VAL A 23 -25.66 3.88 4.39
C VAL A 23 -26.08 2.99 3.22
N GLU A 24 -25.77 3.39 1.99
CA GLU A 24 -26.12 2.62 0.78
C GLU A 24 -24.89 2.49 -0.13
N VAL A 25 -24.39 1.25 -0.25
CA VAL A 25 -23.38 0.87 -1.24
C VAL A 25 -23.88 -0.34 -2.00
N GLY A 26 -23.55 -0.40 -3.29
CA GLY A 26 -23.80 -1.57 -4.12
C GLY A 26 -22.98 -2.78 -3.66
N ALA A 27 -23.28 -3.95 -4.24
CA ALA A 27 -22.48 -5.15 -4.02
C ALA A 27 -21.02 -4.91 -4.43
N ALA A 28 -20.07 -5.48 -3.68
CA ALA A 28 -18.65 -5.41 -4.02
C ALA A 28 -18.41 -6.03 -5.40
N PRO A 29 -17.90 -5.28 -6.39
CA PRO A 29 -17.63 -5.81 -7.71
C PRO A 29 -16.24 -6.44 -7.76
N SER A 30 -16.04 -7.29 -8.76
CA SER A 30 -14.70 -7.70 -9.18
C SER A 30 -14.68 -7.71 -10.70
N PRO A 31 -13.63 -7.14 -11.35
CA PRO A 31 -13.47 -7.24 -12.80
C PRO A 31 -13.32 -8.68 -13.29
N PHE A 32 -13.07 -9.63 -12.37
CA PHE A 32 -12.90 -11.03 -12.69
C PHE A 32 -13.60 -11.90 -11.63
N PRO A 33 -14.28 -12.98 -12.05
CA PRO A 33 -15.02 -13.85 -11.13
C PRO A 33 -14.11 -14.76 -10.30
N GLU A 34 -12.97 -15.17 -10.85
CA GLU A 34 -12.09 -16.17 -10.23
C GLU A 34 -10.88 -15.53 -9.50
N PRO A 35 -10.44 -16.13 -8.38
CA PRO A 35 -9.18 -15.80 -7.74
C PRO A 35 -7.99 -15.99 -8.69
N GLN A 36 -6.95 -15.15 -8.59
CA GLN A 36 -5.76 -15.28 -9.45
C GLN A 36 -4.88 -16.51 -9.11
N GLY A 37 -4.97 -17.07 -7.89
CA GLY A 37 -4.10 -18.17 -7.46
C GLY A 37 -2.61 -17.78 -7.35
N ALA A 38 -2.34 -16.56 -6.88
CA ALA A 38 -1.00 -16.02 -6.76
C ALA A 38 -0.11 -16.85 -5.81
N ASN A 39 1.04 -17.35 -6.30
CA ASN A 39 2.05 -18.00 -5.46
C ASN A 39 3.46 -17.40 -5.69
N PRO A 40 3.76 -16.24 -5.08
CA PRO A 40 5.08 -15.61 -5.15
C PRO A 40 6.06 -16.25 -4.17
N HIS A 41 7.36 -16.04 -4.41
CA HIS A 41 8.43 -16.50 -3.54
C HIS A 41 9.54 -15.47 -3.37
N LEU A 42 10.28 -15.59 -2.29
CA LEU A 42 11.48 -14.81 -2.01
C LEU A 42 12.73 -15.58 -2.44
N ARG A 43 13.75 -14.85 -2.89
CA ARG A 43 15.11 -15.38 -3.08
C ARG A 43 16.11 -14.48 -2.37
N TRP A 44 17.08 -15.08 -1.69
CA TRP A 44 18.15 -14.35 -1.03
C TRP A 44 19.18 -13.85 -2.04
N HIS A 45 19.52 -12.56 -1.99
CA HIS A 45 20.56 -11.96 -2.82
C HIS A 45 21.90 -11.94 -2.07
N PRO A 46 22.85 -12.86 -2.34
CA PRO A 46 24.02 -13.08 -1.48
C PRO A 46 24.97 -11.89 -1.41
N LEU A 47 25.08 -11.09 -2.48
CA LEU A 47 25.99 -9.93 -2.50
C LEU A 47 25.43 -8.70 -1.78
N ARG A 48 24.11 -8.63 -1.58
CA ARG A 48 23.44 -7.47 -0.96
C ARG A 48 22.88 -7.80 0.43
N GLY A 49 22.77 -9.08 0.75
CA GLY A 49 22.23 -9.54 2.02
C GLY A 49 20.77 -9.19 2.20
N GLU A 50 19.95 -9.38 1.16
CA GLU A 50 18.54 -8.99 1.18
C GLU A 50 17.63 -9.99 0.45
N TRP A 51 16.38 -10.06 0.88
CA TRP A 51 15.32 -10.83 0.22
C TRP A 51 14.70 -10.06 -0.93
N ILE A 52 14.55 -10.73 -2.08
CA ILE A 52 13.91 -10.20 -3.28
C ILE A 52 12.65 -11.01 -3.59
N ALA A 53 11.52 -10.33 -3.79
CA ALA A 53 10.27 -10.97 -4.17
C ALA A 53 10.22 -11.25 -5.68
N TYR A 54 9.80 -12.46 -6.03
CA TYR A 54 9.56 -12.94 -7.38
C TYR A 54 8.09 -13.32 -7.52
N ALA A 55 7.39 -12.66 -8.44
CA ALA A 55 5.97 -12.88 -8.72
C ALA A 55 5.77 -12.93 -10.25
N ALA A 56 6.06 -14.08 -10.86
CA ALA A 56 6.13 -14.21 -12.32
C ALA A 56 4.78 -13.97 -13.03
N TYR A 57 3.66 -14.38 -12.41
CA TYR A 57 2.29 -14.16 -12.88
C TYR A 57 1.91 -12.67 -13.05
N ARG A 58 2.72 -11.75 -12.55
CA ARG A 58 2.54 -10.31 -12.77
C ARG A 58 2.77 -9.90 -14.24
N GLN A 59 3.38 -10.75 -15.06
CA GLN A 59 3.51 -10.52 -16.50
C GLN A 59 2.16 -10.52 -17.22
N ASP A 60 1.16 -11.23 -16.69
CA ASP A 60 -0.19 -11.31 -17.25
C ASP A 60 -1.06 -10.09 -16.88
N ARG A 61 -0.49 -9.11 -16.16
CA ARG A 61 -1.20 -7.89 -15.79
C ARG A 61 -1.50 -7.06 -17.03
N THR A 62 -2.76 -6.68 -17.20
CA THR A 62 -3.16 -5.67 -18.20
C THR A 62 -2.31 -4.42 -18.04
N TYR A 63 -1.46 -4.17 -19.02
CA TYR A 63 -0.56 -3.03 -19.06
C TYR A 63 -1.26 -1.87 -19.77
N LEU A 64 -1.47 -0.75 -19.06
CA LEU A 64 -2.14 0.46 -19.57
C LEU A 64 -3.52 0.17 -20.20
N PRO A 65 -4.55 -0.14 -19.40
CA PRO A 65 -5.90 -0.15 -19.94
C PRO A 65 -6.21 1.24 -20.54
N PRO A 66 -7.01 1.32 -21.63
CA PRO A 66 -7.47 2.60 -22.15
C PRO A 66 -8.12 3.43 -21.03
N ALA A 67 -8.07 4.76 -21.12
CA ALA A 67 -8.52 5.63 -20.03
C ALA A 67 -9.99 5.39 -19.61
N GLU A 68 -10.82 4.94 -20.56
CA GLU A 68 -12.21 4.54 -20.34
C GLU A 68 -12.37 3.25 -19.49
N PHE A 69 -11.34 2.42 -19.40
CA PHE A 69 -11.29 1.22 -18.57
C PHE A 69 -10.45 1.43 -17.31
N ASN A 70 -10.83 2.42 -16.50
CA ASN A 70 -10.19 2.67 -15.21
C ASN A 70 -10.65 1.64 -14.15
N PRO A 71 -9.83 0.66 -13.75
CA PRO A 71 -10.24 -0.36 -12.79
C PRO A 71 -10.46 0.20 -11.38
N LEU A 72 -9.99 1.42 -11.09
CA LEU A 72 -10.14 2.08 -9.80
C LEU A 72 -11.29 3.10 -9.79
N ALA A 73 -12.00 3.28 -10.90
CA ALA A 73 -13.23 4.07 -10.91
C ALA A 73 -14.37 3.30 -10.23
N VAL A 74 -15.40 4.00 -9.78
CA VAL A 74 -16.64 3.38 -9.31
C VAL A 74 -17.30 2.60 -10.45
N THR A 75 -17.80 1.40 -10.17
CA THR A 75 -18.57 0.61 -11.15
C THR A 75 -19.88 1.31 -11.48
N THR A 76 -20.07 1.68 -12.75
CA THR A 76 -21.32 2.24 -13.28
C THR A 76 -22.10 1.25 -14.15
N ASP A 77 -21.43 0.25 -14.71
CA ASP A 77 -22.01 -0.80 -15.54
C ASP A 77 -21.64 -2.18 -14.95
N ALA A 78 -22.64 -2.92 -14.51
CA ALA A 78 -22.45 -4.23 -13.90
C ALA A 78 -21.92 -5.29 -14.87
N SER A 79 -22.03 -5.06 -16.19
CA SER A 79 -21.43 -5.95 -17.20
C SER A 79 -19.92 -5.72 -17.39
N HIS A 80 -19.41 -4.57 -16.92
CA HIS A 80 -17.99 -4.23 -16.93
C HIS A 80 -17.55 -3.78 -15.52
N PRO A 81 -17.55 -4.70 -14.53
CA PRO A 81 -17.25 -4.35 -13.14
C PRO A 81 -15.81 -3.84 -12.97
N THR A 82 -15.64 -2.82 -12.14
CA THR A 82 -14.34 -2.33 -11.69
C THR A 82 -13.96 -2.96 -10.34
N GLU A 83 -12.92 -2.45 -9.69
CA GLU A 83 -12.57 -2.88 -8.33
C GLU A 83 -13.52 -2.32 -7.26
N LEU A 84 -14.32 -1.29 -7.58
CA LEU A 84 -15.01 -0.45 -6.60
C LEU A 84 -16.54 -0.41 -6.79
N PRO A 85 -17.35 -0.59 -5.72
CA PRO A 85 -18.80 -0.55 -5.80
C PRO A 85 -19.34 0.87 -6.02
N ALA A 86 -20.58 0.96 -6.52
CA ALA A 86 -21.36 2.20 -6.46
C ALA A 86 -21.71 2.56 -5.01
N GLY A 87 -21.88 3.85 -4.73
CA GLY A 87 -22.28 4.37 -3.41
C GLY A 87 -21.40 5.50 -2.91
N GLU A 88 -21.76 6.01 -1.73
CA GLU A 88 -21.10 7.17 -1.09
C GLU A 88 -20.08 6.74 -0.04
N TYR A 89 -18.79 6.86 -0.39
CA TYR A 89 -17.65 6.69 0.50
C TYR A 89 -16.46 7.53 0.00
N ASP A 90 -15.46 7.76 0.86
CA ASP A 90 -14.34 8.66 0.57
C ASP A 90 -13.08 7.91 0.10
N VAL A 91 -12.77 6.76 0.72
CA VAL A 91 -11.55 5.97 0.47
C VAL A 91 -11.91 4.49 0.38
N ALA A 92 -11.23 3.73 -0.47
CA ALA A 92 -11.39 2.28 -0.55
C ALA A 92 -10.04 1.57 -0.44
N VAL A 93 -9.98 0.47 0.30
CA VAL A 93 -8.80 -0.39 0.44
C VAL A 93 -9.17 -1.81 0.07
N PHE A 94 -8.40 -2.46 -0.80
CA PHE A 94 -8.65 -3.85 -1.18
C PHE A 94 -7.35 -4.60 -1.44
N ASP A 95 -7.39 -5.92 -1.33
CA ASP A 95 -6.22 -6.77 -1.62
C ASP A 95 -5.81 -6.62 -3.09
N ASN A 96 -4.51 -6.41 -3.32
CA ASN A 96 -3.97 -6.29 -4.65
C ASN A 96 -4.19 -7.61 -5.40
N ARG A 97 -4.79 -7.55 -6.59
CA ARG A 97 -5.03 -8.73 -7.43
C ARG A 97 -3.74 -9.49 -7.73
N PHE A 98 -2.67 -8.74 -8.04
CA PHE A 98 -1.37 -9.24 -8.46
C PHE A 98 -0.35 -9.00 -7.33
N PRO A 99 -0.47 -9.60 -6.14
CA PRO A 99 0.40 -9.26 -5.02
C PRO A 99 1.86 -9.63 -5.32
N SER A 100 2.82 -9.03 -4.60
CA SER A 100 4.18 -9.59 -4.54
C SER A 100 4.42 -10.40 -3.27
N LEU A 101 3.49 -10.34 -2.33
CA LEU A 101 3.48 -11.02 -1.04
C LEU A 101 2.03 -11.43 -0.73
N THR A 102 1.80 -12.66 -0.31
CA THR A 102 0.45 -13.17 0.03
C THR A 102 0.53 -14.14 1.21
N PRO A 103 -0.49 -14.20 2.09
CA PRO A 103 -0.55 -15.18 3.17
C PRO A 103 -0.60 -16.63 2.66
N GLU A 104 -1.05 -16.84 1.41
CA GLU A 104 -1.21 -18.13 0.76
C GLU A 104 0.06 -18.61 0.05
N ALA A 105 1.16 -17.86 0.07
CA ALA A 105 2.41 -18.27 -0.55
C ALA A 105 2.93 -19.61 0.04
N HIS A 106 3.32 -20.54 -0.82
CA HIS A 106 3.75 -21.89 -0.44
C HIS A 106 4.79 -22.46 -1.42
N ASP A 107 5.41 -23.58 -1.07
CA ASP A 107 6.26 -24.39 -1.96
C ASP A 107 7.28 -23.59 -2.78
N ALA A 108 8.08 -22.76 -2.11
CA ALA A 108 9.14 -22.00 -2.76
C ALA A 108 10.13 -22.94 -3.48
N PRO A 109 10.62 -22.57 -4.68
CA PRO A 109 11.46 -23.45 -5.49
C PRO A 109 12.80 -23.71 -4.80
N HIS A 110 13.30 -24.95 -4.90
CA HIS A 110 14.64 -25.28 -4.44
C HIS A 110 15.70 -24.75 -5.41
N LEU A 111 16.53 -23.80 -4.97
CA LEU A 111 17.52 -23.10 -5.80
C LEU A 111 18.91 -23.12 -5.15
N VAL A 112 19.92 -22.64 -5.88
CA VAL A 112 21.30 -22.49 -5.37
C VAL A 112 21.43 -21.44 -4.25
N VAL A 113 20.47 -20.51 -4.17
CA VAL A 113 20.35 -19.53 -3.08
C VAL A 113 19.14 -19.87 -2.20
N PRO A 114 19.16 -19.49 -0.91
CA PRO A 114 17.99 -19.64 -0.05
C PRO A 114 16.73 -19.03 -0.69
N SER A 115 15.65 -19.79 -0.63
CA SER A 115 14.32 -19.38 -1.08
C SER A 115 13.32 -19.61 0.05
N ALA A 116 12.25 -18.83 0.05
CA ALA A 116 11.17 -18.94 1.01
C ALA A 116 9.84 -18.53 0.36
N PRO A 117 8.69 -19.03 0.84
CA PRO A 117 7.40 -18.48 0.42
C PRO A 117 7.36 -16.97 0.68
N ALA A 118 6.79 -16.20 -0.25
CA ALA A 118 6.65 -14.76 -0.10
C ALA A 118 5.41 -14.42 0.72
N PHE A 119 5.44 -14.82 2.00
CA PHE A 119 4.42 -14.45 2.97
C PHE A 119 4.32 -12.93 3.11
N GLY A 120 3.12 -12.40 3.30
CA GLY A 120 2.88 -10.99 3.55
C GLY A 120 1.55 -10.52 2.97
N ARG A 121 1.35 -9.21 2.85
CA ARG A 121 0.13 -8.63 2.26
C ARG A 121 0.48 -7.48 1.32
N CYS A 122 -0.29 -7.33 0.26
CA CYS A 122 -0.22 -6.19 -0.64
C CYS A 122 -1.64 -5.64 -0.83
N GLU A 123 -1.88 -4.41 -0.39
CA GLU A 123 -3.17 -3.73 -0.52
C GLU A 123 -3.05 -2.54 -1.48
N VAL A 124 -4.15 -2.20 -2.14
CA VAL A 124 -4.32 -0.96 -2.91
C VAL A 124 -5.21 -0.02 -2.10
N VAL A 125 -4.82 1.25 -1.99
CA VAL A 125 -5.58 2.30 -1.30
C VAL A 125 -6.01 3.34 -2.34
N VAL A 126 -7.28 3.35 -2.71
CA VAL A 126 -7.84 4.37 -3.62
C VAL A 126 -8.18 5.62 -2.81
N PHE A 127 -7.51 6.74 -3.12
CA PHE A 127 -7.55 7.94 -2.27
C PHE A 127 -8.85 8.71 -2.38
N THR A 128 -9.55 8.65 -3.51
CA THR A 128 -10.79 9.39 -3.77
C THR A 128 -11.55 8.69 -4.89
N ARG A 129 -12.83 9.01 -5.09
CA ARG A 129 -13.60 8.54 -6.26
C ARG A 129 -13.32 9.37 -7.52
N ASP A 130 -12.80 10.59 -7.38
CA ASP A 130 -12.48 11.48 -8.49
C ASP A 130 -11.16 11.08 -9.17
N PRO A 131 -11.20 10.55 -10.41
CA PRO A 131 -10.01 10.09 -11.11
C PRO A 131 -9.10 11.25 -11.56
N HIS A 132 -9.57 12.50 -11.55
CA HIS A 132 -8.83 13.69 -11.98
C HIS A 132 -8.13 14.43 -10.83
N SER A 133 -8.33 13.98 -9.59
CA SER A 133 -7.74 14.60 -8.42
C SER A 133 -6.27 14.21 -8.21
N SER A 134 -5.73 14.57 -7.05
CA SER A 134 -4.42 14.15 -6.58
C SER A 134 -4.35 14.24 -5.06
N LEU A 135 -3.43 13.51 -4.42
CA LEU A 135 -3.23 13.60 -2.98
C LEU A 135 -3.10 15.05 -2.48
N GLY A 136 -2.32 15.88 -3.20
CA GLY A 136 -2.11 17.29 -2.87
C GLY A 136 -3.29 18.23 -3.16
N ALA A 137 -4.31 17.77 -3.89
CA ALA A 137 -5.52 18.54 -4.20
C ALA A 137 -6.71 18.17 -3.28
N LEU A 138 -6.57 17.15 -2.44
CA LEU A 138 -7.63 16.73 -1.53
C LEU A 138 -7.84 17.76 -0.40
N ALA A 139 -9.08 17.92 0.03
CA ALA A 139 -9.41 18.73 1.19
C ALA A 139 -8.73 18.18 2.47
N LEU A 140 -8.36 19.05 3.40
CA LEU A 140 -7.61 18.65 4.61
C LEU A 140 -8.32 17.54 5.41
N GLY A 141 -9.64 17.62 5.59
CA GLY A 141 -10.38 16.56 6.30
C GLY A 141 -10.36 15.20 5.58
N HIS A 142 -10.17 15.20 4.25
CA HIS A 142 -10.00 13.98 3.46
C HIS A 142 -8.58 13.42 3.62
N ILE A 143 -7.56 14.28 3.63
CA ILE A 143 -6.18 13.88 3.92
C ILE A 143 -6.09 13.31 5.34
N GLU A 144 -6.76 13.93 6.31
CA GLU A 144 -6.86 13.42 7.68
C GLU A 144 -7.49 12.01 7.71
N LEU A 145 -8.60 11.80 6.99
CA LEU A 145 -9.18 10.46 6.84
C LEU A 145 -8.16 9.48 6.25
N LEU A 146 -7.43 9.85 5.20
CA LEU A 146 -6.45 8.97 4.56
C LEU A 146 -5.31 8.57 5.52
N LEU A 147 -4.83 9.51 6.35
CA LEU A 147 -3.85 9.23 7.40
C LEU A 147 -4.43 8.27 8.46
N GLN A 148 -5.70 8.44 8.86
CA GLN A 148 -6.39 7.52 9.76
C GLN A 148 -6.52 6.12 9.15
N VAL A 149 -6.85 6.03 7.85
CA VAL A 149 -6.90 4.77 7.11
C VAL A 149 -5.53 4.09 7.11
N TRP A 150 -4.45 4.79 6.77
CA TRP A 150 -3.11 4.19 6.80
C TRP A 150 -2.69 3.72 8.19
N ALA A 151 -3.00 4.49 9.24
CA ALA A 151 -2.71 4.09 10.62
C ALA A 151 -3.47 2.82 11.02
N GLU A 152 -4.76 2.76 10.67
CA GLU A 152 -5.63 1.62 10.95
C GLU A 152 -5.15 0.38 10.17
N ARG A 153 -4.98 0.48 8.85
CA ARG A 153 -4.48 -0.64 8.02
C ARG A 153 -3.12 -1.14 8.50
N THR A 154 -2.24 -0.22 8.88
CA THR A 154 -0.93 -0.57 9.46
C THR A 154 -1.09 -1.40 10.73
N ALA A 155 -1.98 -0.99 11.65
CA ALA A 155 -2.25 -1.75 12.87
C ALA A 155 -2.85 -3.13 12.59
N ARG A 156 -3.77 -3.25 11.62
CA ARG A 156 -4.34 -4.54 11.22
C ARG A 156 -3.29 -5.48 10.62
N CYS A 157 -2.47 -5.00 9.70
CA CYS A 157 -1.40 -5.82 9.14
C CYS A 157 -0.38 -6.24 10.22
N ALA A 158 -0.05 -5.33 11.14
CA ALA A 158 0.90 -5.60 12.23
C ALA A 158 0.34 -6.50 13.34
N ALA A 159 -0.97 -6.77 13.37
CA ALA A 159 -1.58 -7.71 14.31
C ALA A 159 -1.21 -9.17 13.98
N ASP A 160 -0.77 -9.44 12.75
CA ASP A 160 -0.23 -10.73 12.36
C ASP A 160 1.23 -10.86 12.85
N PRO A 161 1.56 -11.80 13.74
CA PRO A 161 2.90 -11.93 14.32
C PRO A 161 3.97 -12.32 13.28
N ALA A 162 3.59 -12.81 12.11
CA ALA A 162 4.52 -13.07 11.03
C ALA A 162 4.92 -11.80 10.25
N ILE A 163 4.24 -10.66 10.46
CA ILE A 163 4.57 -9.37 9.84
C ILE A 163 5.56 -8.60 10.72
N SER A 164 6.69 -8.19 10.13
CA SER A 164 7.74 -7.41 10.79
C SER A 164 7.75 -5.93 10.39
N TYR A 165 7.16 -5.58 9.24
CA TYR A 165 7.18 -4.21 8.73
C TYR A 165 6.01 -3.93 7.82
N VAL A 166 5.38 -2.76 7.95
CA VAL A 166 4.30 -2.29 7.06
C VAL A 166 4.72 -0.99 6.40
N LEU A 167 4.60 -0.93 5.07
CA LEU A 167 4.97 0.21 4.24
C LEU A 167 3.76 0.72 3.46
N PRO A 168 3.09 1.79 3.93
CA PRO A 168 2.25 2.61 3.09
C PRO A 168 3.10 3.48 2.16
N PHE A 169 2.77 3.52 0.87
CA PHE A 169 3.48 4.35 -0.12
C PHE A 169 2.58 4.74 -1.31
N GLU A 170 2.99 5.77 -2.05
CA GLU A 170 2.39 6.18 -3.32
C GLU A 170 3.48 6.18 -4.40
N ASN A 171 3.17 5.61 -5.57
CA ASN A 171 3.92 5.90 -6.79
C ASN A 171 3.09 6.89 -7.61
N ARG A 172 3.67 8.03 -8.00
CA ARG A 172 2.95 9.09 -8.73
C ARG A 172 3.70 9.56 -9.97
N GLY A 173 3.04 9.45 -11.13
CA GLY A 173 3.51 9.96 -12.42
C GLY A 173 4.03 8.87 -13.37
N ALA A 174 3.83 9.07 -14.67
CA ALA A 174 4.24 8.12 -15.71
C ALA A 174 5.75 7.86 -15.69
N ALA A 175 6.56 8.88 -15.34
CA ALA A 175 8.01 8.79 -15.25
C ALA A 175 8.51 7.81 -14.17
N VAL A 176 7.66 7.43 -13.20
CA VAL A 176 7.99 6.45 -12.15
C VAL A 176 7.18 5.15 -12.29
N GLY A 177 6.67 4.86 -13.49
CA GLY A 177 6.03 3.57 -13.80
C GLY A 177 4.57 3.45 -13.34
N VAL A 178 3.88 4.56 -13.09
CA VAL A 178 2.43 4.54 -12.80
C VAL A 178 1.66 4.25 -14.07
N THR A 179 0.98 3.10 -14.09
CA THR A 179 0.13 2.66 -15.21
C THR A 179 -1.36 2.96 -14.99
N LEU A 180 -1.75 3.38 -13.79
CA LEU A 180 -3.12 3.75 -13.43
C LEU A 180 -3.14 5.19 -12.91
N HIS A 181 -3.78 6.10 -13.64
CA HIS A 181 -3.78 7.54 -13.32
C HIS A 181 -4.67 7.91 -12.14
N HIS A 182 -5.63 7.06 -11.78
CA HIS A 182 -6.52 7.27 -10.65
C HIS A 182 -5.68 7.45 -9.36
N PRO A 183 -5.94 8.47 -8.51
CA PRO A 183 -5.19 8.68 -7.27
C PRO A 183 -5.25 7.46 -6.33
N HIS A 184 -4.11 6.79 -6.15
CA HIS A 184 -4.02 5.62 -5.29
C HIS A 184 -2.63 5.45 -4.71
N GLY A 185 -2.58 4.79 -3.56
CA GLY A 185 -1.38 4.29 -2.91
C GLY A 185 -1.45 2.77 -2.75
N GLN A 186 -0.47 2.24 -2.04
CA GLN A 186 -0.34 0.83 -1.74
C GLN A 186 0.14 0.64 -0.31
N ILE A 187 -0.17 -0.51 0.28
CA ILE A 187 0.35 -0.93 1.58
C ILE A 187 0.96 -2.30 1.42
N TYR A 188 2.26 -2.43 1.71
CA TYR A 188 2.96 -3.71 1.68
C TYR A 188 3.34 -4.10 3.11
N ALA A 189 2.88 -5.26 3.56
CA ALA A 189 3.22 -5.86 4.83
C ALA A 189 4.22 -7.00 4.61
N TYR A 190 5.41 -6.87 5.18
CA TYR A 190 6.55 -7.75 4.96
C TYR A 190 6.81 -8.65 6.19
N PRO A 191 7.28 -9.89 5.98
CA PRO A 191 7.69 -10.78 7.06
C PRO A 191 9.11 -10.49 7.57
N PHE A 192 9.74 -9.43 7.05
CA PHE A 192 11.06 -8.96 7.43
C PHE A 192 11.09 -7.43 7.32
N VAL A 193 12.05 -6.78 7.97
CA VAL A 193 12.28 -5.34 7.77
C VAL A 193 13.03 -5.13 6.45
N PRO A 194 12.50 -4.36 5.48
CA PRO A 194 13.18 -4.13 4.20
C PRO A 194 14.56 -3.47 4.37
N PRO A 195 15.48 -3.61 3.39
CA PRO A 195 16.89 -3.22 3.56
C PRO A 195 17.14 -1.75 3.90
N VAL A 196 16.35 -0.84 3.33
CA VAL A 196 16.46 0.61 3.58
C VAL A 196 16.06 0.95 5.03
N PRO A 197 14.84 0.65 5.51
CA PRO A 197 14.46 0.90 6.90
C PRO A 197 15.32 0.12 7.90
N GLN A 198 15.79 -1.09 7.57
CA GLN A 198 16.70 -1.85 8.42
C GLN A 198 18.03 -1.10 8.63
N ARG A 199 18.61 -0.56 7.55
CA ARG A 199 19.84 0.24 7.61
C ARG A 199 19.62 1.55 8.36
N MET A 200 18.50 2.22 8.13
CA MET A 200 18.13 3.44 8.87
C MET A 200 18.05 3.16 10.37
N LEU A 201 17.36 2.10 10.77
CA LEU A 201 17.24 1.69 12.17
C LEU A 201 18.61 1.42 12.82
N ALA A 202 19.52 0.74 12.11
CA ALA A 202 20.88 0.50 12.60
C ALA A 202 21.67 1.80 12.83
N GLN A 203 21.56 2.77 11.91
CA GLN A 203 22.20 4.07 12.07
C GLN A 203 21.61 4.87 13.24
N GLU A 204 20.28 4.84 13.39
CA GLU A 204 19.61 5.51 14.50
C GLU A 204 19.98 4.90 15.85
N ALA A 205 20.03 3.57 15.95
CA ALA A 205 20.44 2.88 17.17
C ALA A 205 21.89 3.21 17.55
N ALA A 206 22.81 3.18 16.58
CA ALA A 206 24.21 3.53 16.81
C ALA A 206 24.40 5.00 17.23
N PHE A 207 23.62 5.92 16.64
CA PHE A 207 23.63 7.32 17.05
C PHE A 207 23.07 7.50 18.46
N PHE A 208 21.93 6.88 18.76
CA PHE A 208 21.31 6.95 20.08
C PHE A 208 22.26 6.46 21.18
N ALA A 209 22.96 5.34 20.96
CA ALA A 209 23.93 4.80 21.90
C ALA A 209 25.11 5.75 22.19
N ARG A 210 25.52 6.56 21.21
CA ARG A 210 26.64 7.53 21.35
C ARG A 210 26.22 8.88 21.93
N HIS A 211 25.01 9.33 21.62
CA HIS A 211 24.59 10.71 21.85
C HIS A 211 23.42 10.86 22.84
N GLY A 212 22.76 9.76 23.23
CA GLY A 212 21.59 9.78 24.12
C GLY A 212 20.36 10.48 23.52
N ALA A 213 20.34 10.71 22.20
CA ALA A 213 19.28 11.42 21.50
C ALA A 213 18.91 10.73 20.19
N ALA A 214 17.65 10.84 19.77
CA ALA A 214 17.19 10.27 18.51
C ALA A 214 17.75 11.06 17.31
N LEU A 215 18.45 10.35 16.41
CA LEU A 215 19.14 10.95 15.25
C LEU A 215 18.21 11.84 14.41
N ARG A 216 17.03 11.34 14.05
CA ARG A 216 16.06 12.06 13.20
C ARG A 216 15.56 13.36 13.84
N VAL A 217 15.32 13.36 15.16
CA VAL A 217 14.85 14.53 15.90
C VAL A 217 15.96 15.56 16.01
N ASP A 218 17.17 15.12 16.35
CA ASP A 218 18.35 15.98 16.42
C ASP A 218 18.68 16.61 15.07
N LEU A 219 18.65 15.83 13.98
CA LEU A 219 18.85 16.32 12.61
C LEU A 219 17.82 17.39 12.23
N ALA A 220 16.53 17.12 12.49
CA ALA A 220 15.45 18.07 12.20
C ALA A 220 15.61 19.37 12.99
N ARG A 221 15.95 19.30 14.28
CA ARG A 221 16.22 20.48 15.12
C ARG A 221 17.39 21.30 14.61
N ARG A 222 18.50 20.65 14.23
CA ARG A 222 19.68 21.32 13.68
C ARG A 222 19.38 22.02 12.36
N ALA A 223 18.64 21.37 11.45
CA ALA A 223 18.21 21.99 10.19
C ALA A 223 17.27 23.19 10.45
N ALA A 224 16.29 23.01 11.34
CA ALA A 224 15.32 24.04 11.70
C ALA A 224 15.96 25.27 12.37
N ALA A 225 16.96 25.09 13.24
CA ALA A 225 17.66 26.18 13.91
C ALA A 225 18.51 27.03 12.94
N ARG A 226 19.03 26.42 11.88
CA ARG A 226 19.84 27.09 10.86
C ARG A 226 19.02 27.67 9.71
N GLY A 227 17.75 27.29 9.59
CA GLY A 227 16.89 27.67 8.46
C GLY A 227 17.29 27.02 7.13
N GLU A 228 18.33 26.20 7.10
CA GLU A 228 18.82 25.55 5.88
C GLU A 228 17.86 24.43 5.44
N ARG A 229 17.46 24.45 4.15
CA ARG A 229 16.62 23.41 3.54
C ARG A 229 15.23 23.25 4.17
N VAL A 230 14.76 24.25 4.92
CA VAL A 230 13.40 24.28 5.47
C VAL A 230 12.43 24.77 4.39
N LEU A 231 11.43 23.96 4.05
CA LEU A 231 10.38 24.32 3.09
C LEU A 231 9.08 24.77 3.76
N TYR A 232 8.76 24.21 4.92
CA TYR A 232 7.55 24.48 5.68
C TYR A 232 7.83 24.38 7.18
N ARG A 233 7.08 25.15 7.99
CA ARG A 233 7.06 25.06 9.45
C ARG A 233 5.65 25.30 9.94
N GLY A 234 5.10 24.35 10.68
CA GLY A 234 3.81 24.42 11.35
C GLY A 234 3.93 24.06 12.84
N ALA A 235 2.81 24.06 13.55
CA ALA A 235 2.78 23.73 14.99
C ALA A 235 3.25 22.29 15.30
N HIS A 236 3.15 21.38 14.32
CA HIS A 236 3.44 19.95 14.45
C HIS A 236 4.33 19.38 13.35
N ALA A 237 4.93 20.22 12.49
CA ALA A 237 5.77 19.81 11.36
C ALA A 237 6.85 20.86 11.04
#